data_AF-A0A971FKY9-F1
#
_entry.id   AF-A0A971FKY9-F1
#
_cell.length_a   1.000
_cell.length_b   1.000
_cell.length_c   1.000
_cell.angle_alpha   90.00
_cell.angle_beta   90.00
_cell.angle_gamma   90.00
#
_symmetry.space_group_name_H-M   'P 1'
#
loop_
_entity.id
_entity.type
_entity.pdbx_description
1 polymer ?
#
loop_
_entity_poly.entity_id
_entity_poly.type
_entity_poly.pdbx_seq_one_letter_code
_entity_poly.pdbx_strand_id
1 'polypeptide(L)'
;MIEITFSTAILVYGAIILAGFIFLYFFSELRARHVYRVLEKQFLWRCSFCSFMYLDEDAATLSLCPRCGSYNTIADGQDRAVGMSRRYLVEAQEEQNAREKEEQVLPRRNAARRKRPGQTRRGPRRRH
;
A
#
# COMPACT_ATOMS: atom_id res chain seq x y z
N MET A 1 -19.24 42.95 -18.56
CA MET A 1 -19.01 41.79 -19.45
C MET A 1 -17.55 41.43 -19.27
N ILE A 2 -17.23 40.26 -18.69
CA ILE A 2 -15.83 39.89 -18.46
C ILE A 2 -15.26 39.52 -19.83
N GLU A 3 -14.39 40.36 -20.37
CA GLU A 3 -13.69 40.09 -21.63
C GLU A 3 -12.58 39.09 -21.35
N ILE A 4 -12.89 37.81 -21.57
CA ILE A 4 -11.92 36.73 -21.45
C ILE A 4 -11.05 36.79 -22.72
N THR A 5 -9.78 37.15 -22.55
CA THR A 5 -8.84 37.14 -23.67
C THR A 5 -8.63 35.71 -24.16
N PHE A 6 -8.41 35.52 -25.46
CA PHE A 6 -8.25 34.21 -26.06
C PHE A 6 -7.20 33.32 -25.35
N SER A 7 -6.09 33.93 -24.92
CA SER A 7 -5.05 33.26 -24.14
C SER A 7 -5.56 32.75 -22.79
N THR A 8 -6.38 33.53 -22.09
CA THR A 8 -6.98 33.09 -20.81
C THR A 8 -7.96 31.96 -21.01
N ALA A 9 -8.74 31.96 -22.11
CA ALA A 9 -9.63 30.85 -22.43
C ALA A 9 -8.84 29.55 -22.63
N ILE A 10 -7.78 29.56 -23.44
CA ILE A 10 -6.94 28.38 -23.68
C ILE A 10 -6.34 27.85 -22.37
N LEU A 11 -5.80 28.74 -21.52
CA LEU A 11 -5.22 28.34 -20.24
C LEU A 11 -6.25 27.69 -19.31
N VAL A 12 -7.44 28.28 -19.21
CA VAL A 12 -8.50 27.76 -18.33
C VAL A 12 -8.99 26.41 -18.83
N TYR A 13 -9.36 26.29 -20.11
CA TYR A 13 -9.85 25.03 -20.67
C TYR A 13 -8.76 23.95 -20.66
N GLY A 14 -7.52 24.29 -20.98
CA GLY A 14 -6.38 23.37 -20.88
C GLY A 14 -6.14 22.88 -19.46
N ALA A 15 -6.18 23.77 -18.47
CA ALA A 15 -6.05 23.43 -17.07
C ALA A 15 -7.18 22.50 -16.59
N ILE A 16 -8.42 22.75 -17.02
CA ILE A 16 -9.57 21.89 -16.68
C ILE A 16 -9.39 20.48 -17.26
N ILE A 17 -8.98 20.37 -18.53
CA ILE A 17 -8.75 19.07 -19.18
C ILE A 17 -7.63 18.31 -18.45
N LEU A 18 -6.51 18.98 -18.16
CA LEU A 18 -5.37 18.38 -17.48
C LEU A 18 -5.75 17.93 -16.06
N ALA A 19 -6.49 18.77 -15.31
CA ALA A 19 -7.03 18.40 -14.01
C ALA A 19 -7.97 17.19 -14.10
N GLY A 20 -8.80 17.11 -15.14
CA GLY A 20 -9.64 15.95 -15.43
C GLY A 20 -8.83 14.67 -15.65
N PHE A 21 -7.76 14.73 -16.43
CA PHE A 21 -6.85 13.59 -16.63
C PHE A 21 -6.18 13.14 -15.35
N ILE A 22 -5.65 14.08 -14.56
CA ILE A 22 -5.03 13.78 -13.26
C ILE A 22 -6.06 13.13 -12.34
N PHE A 23 -7.27 13.69 -12.26
CA PHE A 23 -8.35 13.14 -11.44
C PHE A 23 -8.72 11.71 -11.85
N LEU A 24 -8.92 11.47 -13.15
CA LEU A 24 -9.22 10.12 -13.67
C LEU A 24 -8.08 9.14 -13.40
N TYR A 25 -6.83 9.57 -13.57
CA TYR A 25 -5.66 8.76 -13.25
C TYR A 25 -5.66 8.35 -11.78
N PHE A 26 -5.75 9.31 -10.86
CA PHE A 26 -5.81 9.01 -9.42
C PHE A 26 -7.02 8.13 -9.06
N PHE A 27 -8.18 8.38 -9.67
CA PHE A 27 -9.37 7.58 -9.42
C PHE A 27 -9.22 6.14 -9.91
N SER A 28 -8.62 5.93 -11.07
CA SER A 28 -8.30 4.60 -11.59
C SER A 28 -7.31 3.87 -10.70
N GLU A 29 -6.28 4.56 -10.21
CA GLU A 29 -5.27 4.01 -9.31
C GLU A 29 -5.87 3.62 -7.96
N LEU A 30 -6.73 4.48 -7.39
CA LEU A 30 -7.46 4.18 -6.14
C LEU A 30 -8.41 2.99 -6.30
N ARG A 31 -9.14 2.91 -7.41
CA ARG A 31 -10.00 1.76 -7.71
C ARG A 31 -9.19 0.49 -7.92
N ALA A 32 -8.09 0.55 -8.67
CA ALA A 32 -7.21 -0.58 -8.88
C ALA A 32 -6.70 -1.12 -7.55
N ARG A 33 -6.18 -0.25 -6.67
CA ARG A 33 -5.75 -0.63 -5.31
C ARG A 33 -6.87 -1.26 -4.48
N HIS A 34 -8.10 -0.76 -4.61
CA HIS A 34 -9.25 -1.36 -3.93
C HIS A 34 -9.56 -2.77 -4.44
N VAL A 35 -9.50 -2.99 -5.76
CA VAL A 35 -9.68 -4.32 -6.37
C VAL A 35 -8.58 -5.28 -5.91
N TYR A 36 -7.32 -4.83 -5.89
CA TYR A 36 -6.22 -5.64 -5.37
C TYR A 36 -6.41 -6.02 -3.90
N ARG A 37 -6.90 -5.11 -3.06
CA ARG A 37 -7.24 -5.40 -1.66
C ARG A 37 -8.38 -6.38 -1.47
N VAL A 38 -9.33 -6.42 -2.41
CA VAL A 38 -10.42 -7.40 -2.38
C VAL A 38 -9.89 -8.76 -2.83
N LEU A 39 -9.09 -8.82 -3.89
CA LEU A 39 -8.41 -10.04 -4.34
C LEU A 39 -7.47 -10.63 -3.29
N GLU A 40 -6.81 -9.80 -2.49
CA GLU A 40 -5.95 -10.22 -1.38
C GLU A 40 -6.69 -11.06 -0.33
N LYS A 41 -8.01 -10.87 -0.20
CA LYS A 41 -8.86 -11.65 0.71
C LYS A 41 -9.39 -12.94 0.07
N GLN A 42 -9.22 -13.11 -1.23
CA GLN A 42 -9.70 -14.31 -1.93
C GLN A 42 -8.62 -15.39 -1.85
N PHE A 43 -8.96 -16.52 -1.23
CA PHE A 43 -8.06 -17.66 -1.15
C PHE A 43 -8.25 -18.54 -2.38
N LEU A 44 -7.18 -18.75 -3.15
CA LEU A 44 -7.17 -19.74 -4.23
C LEU A 44 -6.95 -21.13 -3.63
N TRP A 45 -7.93 -22.01 -3.82
CA TRP A 45 -7.92 -23.39 -3.33
C TRP A 45 -7.85 -24.36 -4.50
N ARG A 46 -7.10 -25.46 -4.32
CA ARG A 46 -7.11 -26.61 -5.22
C ARG A 46 -7.63 -27.82 -4.47
N CYS A 47 -8.76 -28.37 -4.90
CA CYS A 47 -9.32 -29.57 -4.27
C CYS A 47 -8.33 -30.75 -4.33
N SER A 48 -8.03 -31.39 -3.19
CA SER A 48 -7.17 -32.58 -3.13
C SER A 48 -7.79 -33.81 -3.82
N PHE A 49 -9.13 -33.86 -3.90
CA PHE A 49 -9.87 -34.99 -4.46
C PHE A 49 -10.15 -34.86 -5.96
N CYS A 50 -10.69 -33.71 -6.40
CA CYS A 50 -11.09 -33.52 -7.80
C CYS A 50 -10.19 -32.57 -8.60
N SER A 51 -9.10 -32.09 -7.99
CA SER A 51 -8.13 -31.13 -8.56
C SER A 51 -8.71 -29.83 -9.12
N PHE A 52 -9.99 -29.55 -8.87
CA PHE A 52 -10.65 -28.32 -9.28
C PHE A 52 -10.10 -27.12 -8.50
N MET A 53 -9.73 -26.07 -9.23
CA MET A 53 -9.30 -24.80 -8.65
C MET A 53 -10.48 -23.85 -8.51
N TYR A 54 -10.60 -23.23 -7.35
CA TYR A 54 -11.68 -22.28 -7.05
C TYR A 54 -11.18 -21.19 -6.10
N LEU A 55 -11.91 -20.07 -6.06
CA LEU A 55 -11.66 -18.98 -5.13
C LEU A 55 -12.72 -19.03 -4.04
N ASP A 56 -12.29 -18.85 -2.81
CA ASP A 56 -13.16 -18.80 -1.64
C ASP A 56 -12.77 -17.61 -0.76
N GLU A 57 -13.73 -16.75 -0.42
CA GLU A 57 -13.50 -15.53 0.36
C GLU A 57 -13.56 -15.78 1.88
N ASP A 58 -14.32 -16.80 2.30
CA ASP A 58 -14.65 -17.05 3.71
C ASP A 58 -13.89 -18.25 4.30
N ALA A 59 -13.36 -19.12 3.44
CA ALA A 59 -12.64 -20.32 3.86
C ALA A 59 -11.17 -20.04 4.19
N ALA A 60 -10.91 -19.39 5.33
CA ALA A 60 -9.53 -19.20 5.81
C ALA A 60 -8.88 -20.54 6.26
N THR A 61 -9.67 -21.47 6.83
CA THR A 61 -9.16 -22.73 7.43
C THR A 61 -9.71 -24.00 6.80
N LEU A 62 -10.94 -23.97 6.28
CA LEU A 62 -11.63 -25.12 5.70
C LEU A 62 -12.48 -24.63 4.53
N SER A 63 -12.27 -25.19 3.35
CA SER A 63 -13.04 -24.85 2.14
C SER A 63 -13.84 -26.06 1.65
N LEU A 64 -15.06 -25.82 1.18
CA LEU A 64 -15.91 -26.85 0.58
C LEU A 64 -15.81 -26.74 -0.95
N CYS A 65 -15.38 -27.82 -1.61
CA CYS A 65 -15.27 -27.79 -3.06
C CYS A 65 -16.67 -27.74 -3.72
N PRO A 66 -16.95 -26.76 -4.59
CA PRO A 66 -18.26 -26.62 -5.23
C PRO A 66 -18.57 -27.75 -6.24
N ARG A 67 -17.53 -28.48 -6.69
CA ARG A 67 -17.68 -29.52 -7.72
C ARG A 67 -17.97 -30.90 -7.14
N CYS A 68 -17.27 -31.29 -6.08
CA CYS A 68 -17.39 -32.62 -5.48
C CYS A 68 -17.89 -32.61 -4.03
N GLY A 69 -18.07 -31.44 -3.42
CA GLY A 69 -18.54 -31.32 -2.03
C GLY A 69 -17.56 -31.86 -0.99
N SER A 70 -16.30 -32.10 -1.35
CA SER A 70 -15.29 -32.51 -0.38
C SER A 70 -14.74 -31.31 0.39
N TYR A 71 -14.41 -31.56 1.66
CA TYR A 71 -13.75 -30.57 2.51
C TYR A 71 -12.24 -30.59 2.27
N ASN A 72 -11.66 -29.41 2.13
CA ASN A 72 -10.24 -29.20 1.96
C ASN A 72 -9.69 -28.46 3.18
N THR A 73 -8.62 -28.98 3.77
CA THR A 73 -7.88 -28.29 4.85
C THR A 73 -6.73 -27.47 4.25
N ILE A 74 -6.24 -26.45 4.96
CA ILE A 74 -5.08 -25.64 4.53
C ILE A 74 -3.90 -26.52 4.11
N ALA A 75 -3.65 -27.62 4.84
CA ALA A 75 -2.51 -28.51 4.59
C ALA A 75 -2.62 -29.27 3.26
N ASP A 76 -3.85 -29.62 2.86
CA ASP A 76 -4.12 -30.45 1.68
C ASP A 76 -4.50 -29.62 0.45
N GLY A 77 -5.03 -28.42 0.67
CA GLY A 77 -5.78 -27.66 -0.33
C GLY A 77 -5.13 -26.39 -0.85
N GLN A 78 -4.07 -25.90 -0.20
CA GLN A 78 -3.31 -24.75 -0.71
C GLN A 78 -2.26 -25.23 -1.70
N ASP A 79 -2.26 -24.65 -2.90
CA ASP A 79 -1.16 -24.86 -3.83
C ASP A 79 0.14 -24.43 -3.16
N ARG A 80 1.17 -25.28 -3.24
CA ARG A 80 2.48 -25.06 -2.61
C ARG A 80 3.11 -23.74 -3.08
N ALA A 81 2.78 -23.31 -4.30
CA ALA A 81 3.19 -22.01 -4.83
C ALA A 81 2.55 -20.81 -4.10
N VAL A 82 1.28 -20.92 -3.69
CA VAL A 82 0.54 -19.88 -2.95
C VAL A 82 0.96 -19.84 -1.47
N GLY A 83 1.29 -20.99 -0.88
CA GLY A 83 1.84 -21.05 0.47
C GLY A 83 3.18 -20.29 0.61
N MET A 84 4.02 -20.33 -0.43
CA MET A 84 5.32 -19.64 -0.44
C MET A 84 5.17 -18.12 -0.58
N SER A 85 4.28 -17.63 -1.44
CA SER A 85 4.05 -16.19 -1.59
C SER A 85 3.46 -15.56 -0.32
N ARG A 86 2.58 -16.28 0.40
CA ARG A 86 2.06 -15.83 1.69
C ARG A 86 3.15 -15.72 2.75
N ARG A 87 4.05 -16.70 2.86
CA ARG A 87 5.18 -16.64 3.81
C ARG A 87 6.03 -15.40 3.55
N TYR A 88 6.36 -15.14 2.28
CA TYR A 88 7.12 -13.95 1.90
C TYR A 88 6.40 -12.63 2.25
N LEU A 89 5.09 -12.53 2.03
CA LEU A 89 4.32 -11.33 2.37
C LEU A 89 4.22 -11.11 3.89
N VAL A 90 3.99 -12.18 4.66
CA VAL A 90 3.93 -12.12 6.13
C VAL A 90 5.30 -11.73 6.69
N GLU A 91 6.38 -12.35 6.21
CA GLU A 91 7.76 -12.02 6.58
C GLU A 91 8.09 -10.55 6.26
N ALA A 92 7.73 -10.07 5.06
CA ALA A 92 7.95 -8.67 4.67
C ALA A 92 7.18 -7.68 5.55
N GLN A 93 5.94 -8.01 5.95
CA GLN A 93 5.13 -7.18 6.83
C GLN A 93 5.66 -7.20 8.28
N GLU A 94 6.12 -8.35 8.77
CA GLU A 94 6.79 -8.46 10.07
C GLU A 94 8.09 -7.64 10.11
N GLU A 95 8.89 -7.66 9.04
CA GLU A 95 10.07 -6.81 8.91
C GLU A 95 9.74 -5.32 8.95
N GLN A 96 8.68 -4.89 8.25
CA GLN A 96 8.23 -3.50 8.28
C GLN A 96 7.79 -3.08 9.69
N ASN A 97 6.97 -3.90 10.34
CA ASN A 97 6.52 -3.65 11.71
C ASN A 97 7.68 -3.61 12.71
N ALA A 98 8.70 -4.46 12.53
CA ALA A 98 9.91 -4.46 13.35
C ALA A 98 10.71 -3.15 13.17
N ARG A 99 10.89 -2.69 11.93
CA ARG A 99 11.57 -1.42 11.62
C ARG A 99 10.83 -0.22 12.21
N GLU A 100 9.50 -0.18 12.09
CA GLU A 100 8.69 0.89 12.68
C GLU A 100 8.78 0.90 14.21
N LYS A 101 8.82 -0.28 14.84
CA LYS A 101 8.97 -0.41 16.29
C LYS A 101 10.35 0.03 16.76
N GLU A 102 11.40 -0.28 16.00
CA GLU A 102 12.76 0.16 16.28
C GLU A 102 12.91 1.70 16.13
N GLU A 103 12.28 2.28 15.10
CA GLU A 103 12.27 3.73 14.88
C GLU A 103 11.52 4.51 15.99
N GLN A 104 10.47 3.92 16.57
CA GLN A 104 9.73 4.51 17.70
C GLN A 104 10.49 4.47 19.03
N VAL A 105 11.35 3.46 19.25
CA VAL A 105 12.13 3.30 20.49
C VAL A 105 13.36 4.20 20.49
N LEU A 106 13.91 4.53 19.32
CA LEU A 106 15.02 5.48 19.22
C LEU A 106 14.53 6.90 19.56
N PRO A 107 15.11 7.59 20.56
CA PRO A 107 14.75 8.97 20.82
C PRO A 107 15.07 9.79 19.57
N ARG A 108 14.01 10.34 18.95
CA ARG A 108 14.08 11.13 17.72
C ARG A 108 15.08 12.26 17.91
N ARG A 109 16.32 12.03 17.48
CA ARG A 109 17.43 12.96 17.72
C ARG A 109 17.13 14.21 16.90
N ASN A 110 16.70 15.27 17.58
CA ASN A 110 16.36 16.55 16.97
C ASN A 110 17.53 17.02 16.09
N ALA A 111 17.43 16.84 14.77
CA ALA A 111 18.51 17.16 13.82
C ALA A 111 18.82 18.67 13.80
N ALA A 112 17.91 19.49 14.31
CA ALA A 112 18.01 20.94 14.37
C ALA A 112 19.08 21.49 15.35
N ARG A 113 19.77 20.63 16.13
CA ARG A 113 20.86 21.07 17.04
C ARG A 113 22.28 20.67 16.61
N ARG A 114 22.51 20.30 15.34
CA ARG A 114 23.88 20.34 14.83
C ARG A 114 24.28 21.79 14.60
N LYS A 115 25.01 22.36 15.56
CA LYS A 115 25.83 23.56 15.33
C LYS A 115 26.60 23.35 14.03
N ARG A 116 26.48 24.30 13.10
CA ARG A 116 27.24 24.27 11.85
C ARG A 116 28.74 24.16 12.20
N PRO A 117 29.52 23.32 11.51
CA PRO A 117 30.96 23.27 11.71
C PRO A 117 31.52 24.69 11.48
N GLY A 118 32.14 25.28 12.50
CA GLY A 118 32.72 26.63 12.44
C GLY A 118 32.01 27.72 13.26
N GLN A 119 30.87 27.46 13.90
CA GLN A 119 30.21 28.45 14.76
C GLN A 119 30.82 28.45 16.19
N THR A 120 32.07 28.91 16.33
CA THR A 120 32.82 28.99 17.61
C THR A 120 32.66 30.32 18.35
N ARG A 121 31.95 31.32 17.79
CA ARG A 121 31.84 32.64 18.43
C ARG A 121 30.60 32.72 19.33
N ARG A 122 30.84 32.75 20.65
CA ARG A 122 29.89 33.32 21.61
C ARG A 122 29.67 34.79 21.22
N GLY A 123 28.44 35.15 20.86
CA GLY A 123 28.08 36.54 20.58
C GLY A 123 28.41 37.47 21.77
N PRO A 124 28.59 38.77 21.52
CA PRO A 124 29.07 39.70 22.54
C PRO A 124 28.08 39.77 23.70
N ARG A 125 28.56 39.51 24.92
CA ARG A 125 27.80 39.75 26.15
C ARG A 125 27.58 41.26 26.27
N ARG A 126 26.35 41.73 26.05
CA ARG A 126 25.92 43.06 26.48
C ARG A 126 26.11 43.13 28.00
N ARG A 127 27.01 44.02 28.45
CA ARG A 127 27.03 44.47 29.84
C ARG A 127 26.08 45.66 29.92
N HIS A 128 25.08 45.55 30.79
CA HIS A 128 24.34 46.69 31.31
C HIS A 128 25.19 47.42 32.34
#